data_AF-A0A2V8F5L4-F1
#
_entry.id   AF-A0A2V8F5L4-F1
#
_cell.length_a   1.000
_cell.length_b   1.000
_cell.length_c   1.000
_cell.angle_alpha   90.00
_cell.angle_beta   90.00
_cell.angle_gamma   90.00
#
_symmetry.space_group_name_H-M   'P 1'
#
loop_
_entity.id
_entity.type
_entity.pdbx_description
1 polymer ?
#
loop_
_entity_poly.entity_id
_entity_poly.type
_entity_poly.pdbx_seq_one_letter_code
_entity_poly.pdbx_strand_id
1 'polypeptide(L)'
;MARTPWGEPDLNGIWQVGYVFTPLERPKELAAKAFLTDDEVTALERDHAQKFGGDGAGGRARAKRGTDDDVAGAYNQAFSKGGAHEKVIRTKRTSLIVDPPDGRIPPLTAEGETRAAALRRNAPNEFGPGGIADHPEQRRNDRCMGTTLPFIQGVSSGARRIVQSPGSVAIFMEDGHVGGAYRVIPVGKQPHLPSELRQYL
;
A
#
# COMPACT_ATOMS: atom_id res chain seq x y z
N MET A 1 -8.49 -24.15 -4.86
CA MET A 1 -8.95 -22.89 -4.25
C MET A 1 -10.33 -23.13 -3.69
N ALA A 2 -10.61 -22.63 -2.48
CA ALA A 2 -11.96 -22.64 -1.93
C ALA A 2 -12.90 -21.83 -2.83
N ARG A 3 -14.17 -22.21 -2.83
CA ARG A 3 -15.24 -21.54 -3.56
C ARG A 3 -16.29 -21.07 -2.57
N THR A 4 -16.93 -19.96 -2.87
CA THR A 4 -18.11 -19.50 -2.13
C THR A 4 -19.28 -20.48 -2.34
N PRO A 5 -20.33 -20.45 -1.49
CA PRO A 5 -21.54 -21.24 -1.71
C PRO A 5 -22.23 -21.01 -3.06
N TRP A 6 -21.92 -19.91 -3.75
CA TRP A 6 -22.44 -19.56 -5.07
C TRP A 6 -21.42 -19.79 -6.22
N GLY A 7 -20.31 -20.51 -5.98
CA GLY A 7 -19.41 -21.02 -7.01
C GLY A 7 -18.27 -20.10 -7.46
N GLU A 8 -18.14 -18.91 -6.88
CA GLU A 8 -17.05 -17.97 -7.18
C GLU A 8 -15.78 -18.30 -6.37
N PRO A 9 -14.58 -17.86 -6.80
CA PRO A 9 -13.38 -17.97 -5.97
C PRO A 9 -13.58 -17.27 -4.61
N ASP A 10 -13.26 -17.97 -3.53
CA ASP A 10 -13.40 -17.42 -2.18
C ASP A 10 -12.16 -16.61 -1.79
N LEU A 11 -12.37 -15.31 -1.66
CA LEU A 11 -11.43 -14.28 -1.23
C LEU A 11 -11.78 -13.73 0.17
N ASN A 12 -12.81 -14.24 0.84
CA ASN A 12 -13.20 -13.76 2.16
C ASN A 12 -12.06 -13.92 3.15
N GLY A 13 -11.87 -12.91 4.00
CA GLY A 13 -10.92 -13.00 5.10
C GLY A 13 -10.18 -11.69 5.36
N ILE A 14 -9.20 -11.80 6.25
CA ILE A 14 -8.27 -10.72 6.56
C ILE A 14 -6.96 -11.04 5.86
N TRP A 15 -6.58 -10.16 4.94
CA TRP A 15 -5.38 -10.25 4.13
C TRP A 15 -4.37 -9.24 4.65
N GLN A 16 -3.18 -9.69 4.99
CA GLN A 16 -2.06 -8.78 5.23
C GLN A 16 -1.33 -8.53 3.92
N VAL A 17 -0.90 -7.30 3.69
CA VAL A 17 0.00 -6.96 2.56
C VAL A 17 1.33 -7.70 2.59
N GLY A 18 1.66 -8.32 3.74
CA GLY A 18 2.90 -9.04 3.96
C GLY A 18 4.10 -8.11 4.11
N TYR A 19 5.17 -8.63 4.70
CA TYR A 19 6.47 -7.97 4.74
C TYR A 19 7.24 -8.38 3.49
N VAL A 20 6.96 -7.69 2.38
CA VAL A 20 7.62 -7.94 1.10
C VAL A 20 8.31 -6.69 0.58
N PHE A 21 9.52 -6.85 0.05
CA PHE A 21 10.28 -5.76 -0.57
C PHE A 21 10.13 -5.74 -2.10
N THR A 22 9.29 -6.61 -2.67
CA THR A 22 8.99 -6.58 -4.11
C THR A 22 8.41 -5.21 -4.49
N PRO A 23 8.99 -4.51 -5.49
CA PRO A 23 8.57 -3.15 -5.80
C PRO A 23 7.17 -3.12 -6.41
N LEU A 24 6.49 -1.98 -6.25
CA LEU A 24 5.17 -1.78 -6.87
C LEU A 24 5.24 -1.90 -8.39
N GLU A 25 6.17 -1.13 -8.99
CA GLU A 25 6.44 -1.10 -10.41
C GLU A 25 7.70 -1.88 -10.76
N ARG A 26 7.72 -2.52 -11.93
CA ARG A 26 8.88 -3.28 -12.38
C ARG A 26 10.07 -2.36 -12.70
N PRO A 27 11.28 -2.64 -12.20
CA PRO A 27 12.49 -1.95 -12.63
C PRO A 27 12.64 -2.00 -14.16
N LYS A 28 13.14 -0.93 -14.78
CA LYS A 28 13.23 -0.84 -16.26
C LYS A 28 14.13 -1.93 -16.81
N GLU A 29 15.18 -2.26 -16.07
CA GLU A 29 16.18 -3.29 -16.36
C GLU A 29 15.56 -4.69 -16.38
N LEU A 30 14.42 -4.88 -15.71
CA LEU A 30 13.68 -6.14 -15.63
C LEU A 30 12.41 -6.14 -16.48
N ALA A 31 12.18 -5.17 -17.36
CA ALA A 31 10.91 -5.02 -18.09
C ALA A 31 10.43 -6.33 -18.76
N ALA A 32 11.34 -7.09 -19.37
CA ALA A 32 11.08 -8.37 -20.03
C ALA A 32 11.11 -9.61 -19.10
N LYS A 33 11.37 -9.41 -17.80
CA LYS A 33 11.54 -10.46 -16.80
C LYS A 33 10.48 -10.35 -15.71
N ALA A 34 9.37 -11.04 -15.92
CA ALA A 34 8.26 -11.03 -14.97
C ALA A 34 8.55 -11.78 -13.66
N PHE A 35 9.46 -12.76 -13.70
CA PHE A 35 9.78 -13.64 -12.56
C PHE A 35 11.28 -13.77 -12.33
N LEU A 36 11.66 -13.83 -11.06
CA LEU A 36 13.00 -14.14 -10.59
C LEU A 36 13.20 -15.66 -10.52
N THR A 37 14.44 -16.11 -10.68
CA THR A 37 14.83 -17.48 -10.35
C THR A 37 15.02 -17.64 -8.84
N ASP A 38 15.10 -18.88 -8.37
CA ASP A 38 15.29 -19.21 -6.96
C ASP A 38 16.63 -18.69 -6.43
N ASP A 39 17.67 -18.73 -7.26
CA ASP A 39 18.99 -18.20 -6.94
C ASP A 39 18.97 -16.68 -6.81
N GLU A 40 18.25 -15.99 -7.69
CA GLU A 40 18.09 -14.53 -7.64
C GLU A 40 17.29 -14.09 -6.42
N VAL A 41 16.21 -14.81 -6.09
CA VAL A 41 15.45 -14.56 -4.85
C VAL A 41 16.37 -14.72 -3.64
N THR A 42 17.13 -15.82 -3.58
CA THR A 42 18.05 -16.10 -2.47
C THR A 42 19.13 -15.03 -2.34
N ALA A 43 19.68 -14.55 -3.46
CA ALA A 43 20.66 -13.47 -3.45
C ALA A 43 20.04 -12.16 -2.96
N LEU A 44 18.89 -11.76 -3.52
CA LEU A 44 18.19 -10.52 -3.14
C LEU A 44 17.78 -10.51 -1.67
N GLU A 45 17.27 -11.62 -1.14
CA GLU A 45 16.89 -11.71 0.27
C GLU A 45 18.11 -11.66 1.20
N ARG A 46 19.23 -12.24 0.78
CA ARG A 46 20.50 -12.16 1.54
C ARG A 46 21.02 -10.73 1.58
N ASP A 47 21.06 -10.06 0.43
CA ASP A 47 21.51 -8.68 0.31
C ASP A 47 20.60 -7.73 1.09
N HIS A 48 19.29 -7.94 1.02
CA HIS A 48 18.30 -7.22 1.82
C HIS A 48 18.56 -7.43 3.33
N ALA A 49 18.71 -8.68 3.76
CA ALA A 49 19.00 -9.01 5.15
C ALA A 49 20.32 -8.42 5.65
N GLN A 50 21.36 -8.34 4.81
CA GLN A 50 22.62 -7.66 5.17
C GLN A 50 22.45 -6.15 5.28
N LYS A 51 21.76 -5.53 4.32
CA LYS A 51 21.54 -4.07 4.27
C LYS A 51 20.69 -3.57 5.43
N PHE A 52 19.68 -4.33 5.82
CA PHE A 52 18.72 -3.98 6.86
C PHE A 52 18.93 -4.77 8.17
N GLY A 53 20.05 -5.49 8.28
CA GLY A 53 20.36 -6.43 9.35
C GLY A 53 20.87 -5.77 10.63
N GLY A 54 20.00 -5.77 11.65
CA GLY A 54 20.34 -6.12 13.04
C GLY A 54 20.01 -7.60 13.30
N ASP A 55 20.05 -8.05 14.56
CA ASP A 55 19.99 -9.45 15.05
C ASP A 55 18.79 -10.36 14.65
N GLY A 56 18.01 -9.99 13.63
CA GLY A 56 16.92 -10.81 13.12
C GLY A 56 15.66 -10.83 13.99
N ALA A 57 15.69 -10.16 15.16
CA ALA A 57 14.57 -10.05 16.09
C ALA A 57 13.81 -8.71 16.00
N GLY A 58 14.10 -7.89 14.99
CA GLY A 58 13.48 -6.57 14.81
C GLY A 58 14.16 -5.44 15.58
N GLY A 59 15.32 -5.68 16.20
CA GLY A 59 16.14 -4.64 16.80
C GLY A 59 17.17 -4.10 15.82
N ARG A 60 17.06 -2.82 15.41
CA ARG A 60 18.28 -2.10 15.05
C ARG A 60 19.08 -1.86 16.33
N ALA A 61 20.40 -1.71 16.21
CA ALA A 61 21.10 -0.88 17.17
C ALA A 61 20.40 0.48 17.18
N ARG A 62 19.77 0.86 18.30
CA ARG A 62 19.16 2.18 18.44
C ARG A 62 20.22 3.21 18.08
N ALA A 63 19.83 4.19 17.26
CA ALA A 63 20.69 5.33 17.01
C ALA A 63 21.03 6.01 18.34
N LYS A 64 22.04 6.86 18.33
CA LYS A 64 22.47 7.56 19.55
C LYS A 64 21.26 8.26 20.16
N ARG A 65 20.98 7.96 21.43
CA ARG A 65 19.83 8.51 22.15
C ARG A 65 19.74 10.02 21.96
N GLY A 66 18.54 10.50 21.65
CA GLY A 66 18.27 11.94 21.50
C GLY A 66 18.76 12.56 20.19
N THR A 67 19.04 11.74 19.18
CA THR A 67 19.25 12.19 17.80
C THR A 67 17.96 12.04 16.99
N ASP A 68 17.87 12.76 15.88
CA ASP A 68 16.72 12.63 14.95
C ASP A 68 16.56 11.19 14.46
N ASP A 69 17.67 10.47 14.25
CA ASP A 69 17.67 9.06 13.85
C ASP A 69 17.08 8.13 14.94
N ASP A 70 17.26 8.45 16.22
CA ASP A 70 16.68 7.69 17.34
C ASP A 70 15.15 7.89 17.41
N VAL A 71 14.70 9.12 17.14
CA VAL A 71 13.26 9.47 17.06
C VAL A 71 12.62 8.85 15.81
N ALA A 72 13.26 8.98 14.65
CA ALA A 72 12.77 8.44 13.38
C ALA A 72 12.74 6.90 13.37
N GLY A 73 13.64 6.25 14.12
CA GLY A 73 13.71 4.80 14.32
C GLY A 73 12.91 4.28 15.52
N ALA A 74 11.90 5.01 15.99
CA ALA A 74 11.16 4.66 17.21
C ALA A 74 10.40 3.33 17.12
N TYR A 75 9.85 2.97 15.95
CA TYR A 75 9.08 1.75 15.75
C TYR A 75 9.94 0.49 15.68
N ASN A 76 9.42 -0.61 16.25
CA ASN A 76 10.07 -1.92 16.18
C ASN A 76 10.02 -2.43 14.74
N GLN A 77 11.20 -2.79 14.20
CA GLN A 77 11.33 -3.26 12.82
C GLN A 77 10.73 -4.65 12.61
N ALA A 78 10.46 -5.45 13.65
CA ALA A 78 9.71 -6.70 13.50
C ALA A 78 8.27 -6.48 13.00
N PHE A 79 7.73 -5.28 13.18
CA PHE A 79 6.36 -4.91 12.82
C PHE A 79 6.28 -3.75 11.81
N SER A 80 7.43 -3.32 11.29
CA SER A 80 7.53 -2.16 10.40
C SER A 80 8.24 -2.55 9.12
N LYS A 81 8.03 -1.76 8.07
CA LYS A 81 8.80 -1.92 6.83
C LYS A 81 10.28 -1.59 7.03
N GLY A 82 11.16 -2.32 6.35
CA GLY A 82 12.59 -2.05 6.28
C GLY A 82 13.46 -2.86 7.25
N GLY A 83 13.11 -4.14 7.47
CA GLY A 83 13.90 -5.08 8.27
C GLY A 83 14.20 -6.39 7.54
N ALA A 84 15.18 -7.15 8.05
CA ALA A 84 15.64 -8.42 7.46
C ALA A 84 14.56 -9.53 7.35
N HIS A 85 13.41 -9.34 7.98
CA HIS A 85 12.26 -10.24 7.91
C HIS A 85 11.45 -10.06 6.60
N GLU A 86 11.67 -8.97 5.85
CA GLU A 86 11.04 -8.80 4.54
C GLU A 86 11.59 -9.79 3.52
N LYS A 87 10.71 -10.25 2.63
CA LYS A 87 10.99 -11.30 1.64
C LYS A 87 10.59 -10.88 0.23
N VAL A 88 11.07 -11.59 -0.77
CA VAL A 88 10.46 -11.48 -2.10
C VAL A 88 9.04 -12.06 -2.03
N ILE A 89 8.08 -11.47 -2.74
CA ILE A 89 6.73 -12.02 -2.82
C ILE A 89 6.77 -13.49 -3.24
N ARG A 90 5.92 -14.32 -2.65
CA ARG A 90 5.90 -15.79 -2.86
C ARG A 90 5.82 -16.20 -4.33
N THR A 91 5.22 -15.37 -5.19
CA THR A 91 5.11 -15.60 -6.63
C THR A 91 6.40 -15.32 -7.40
N LYS A 92 7.46 -14.82 -6.73
CA LYS A 92 8.77 -14.44 -7.29
C LYS A 92 8.68 -13.39 -8.40
N ARG A 93 7.58 -12.62 -8.44
CA ARG A 93 7.40 -11.56 -9.43
C ARG A 93 8.36 -10.43 -9.16
N THR A 94 8.80 -9.77 -10.22
CA THR A 94 9.66 -8.59 -10.17
C THR A 94 8.89 -7.30 -9.88
N SER A 95 7.56 -7.36 -9.82
CA SER A 95 6.64 -6.24 -9.52
C SER A 95 5.34 -6.72 -8.87
N LEU A 96 4.68 -5.85 -8.11
CA LEU A 96 3.31 -6.09 -7.62
C LEU A 96 2.27 -5.88 -8.72
N ILE A 97 2.50 -4.93 -9.63
CA ILE A 97 1.67 -4.74 -10.83
C ILE A 97 1.99 -5.86 -11.82
N VAL A 98 0.95 -6.53 -12.30
CA VAL A 98 1.04 -7.59 -13.32
C VAL A 98 0.37 -7.27 -14.63
N ASP A 99 -0.58 -6.33 -14.60
CA ASP A 99 -1.29 -5.82 -15.74
C ASP A 99 -1.28 -4.28 -15.62
N PRO A 100 -0.65 -3.55 -16.56
CA PRO A 100 -0.06 -4.01 -17.82
C PRO A 100 1.13 -4.99 -17.68
N PRO A 101 1.44 -5.81 -18.71
CA PRO A 101 2.48 -6.84 -18.64
C PRO A 101 3.88 -6.33 -18.34
N ASP A 102 4.18 -5.05 -18.61
CA ASP A 102 5.44 -4.39 -18.25
C ASP A 102 5.57 -4.12 -16.74
N GLY A 103 4.49 -4.36 -15.97
CA GLY A 103 4.45 -4.24 -14.53
C GLY A 103 4.55 -2.81 -14.04
N ARG A 104 4.11 -1.82 -14.84
CA ARG A 104 4.19 -0.39 -14.50
C ARG A 104 2.83 0.26 -14.44
N ILE A 105 2.74 1.38 -13.74
CA ILE A 105 1.51 2.17 -13.69
C ILE A 105 1.32 2.81 -15.08
N PRO A 106 0.17 2.61 -15.76
CA PRO A 106 -0.10 3.28 -17.02
C PRO A 106 -0.02 4.81 -16.89
N PRO A 107 0.40 5.52 -17.95
CA PRO A 107 0.40 6.98 -17.94
C PRO A 107 -1.02 7.51 -17.66
N LEU A 108 -1.09 8.62 -16.92
CA LEU A 108 -2.37 9.28 -16.66
C LEU A 108 -2.97 9.81 -17.97
N THR A 109 -4.31 9.85 -18.03
CA THR A 109 -5.01 10.61 -19.08
C THR A 109 -4.83 12.10 -18.85
N ALA A 110 -5.02 12.94 -19.87
CA ALA A 110 -4.95 14.41 -19.73
C ALA A 110 -5.90 14.95 -18.65
N GLU A 111 -7.09 14.35 -18.51
CA GLU A 111 -8.03 14.67 -17.43
C GLU A 111 -7.47 14.25 -16.05
N GLY A 112 -6.83 13.08 -15.97
CA GLY A 112 -6.12 12.61 -14.78
C GLY A 112 -4.99 13.54 -14.37
N GLU A 113 -4.17 14.01 -15.32
CA GLU A 113 -3.11 14.99 -15.07
C GLU A 113 -3.68 16.30 -14.55
N THR A 114 -4.78 16.78 -15.13
CA THR A 114 -5.47 18.00 -14.69
C THR A 114 -5.97 17.87 -13.24
N ARG A 115 -6.61 16.75 -12.89
CA ARG A 115 -7.04 16.45 -11.52
C ARG A 115 -5.87 16.37 -10.55
N ALA A 116 -4.80 15.66 -10.92
CA ALA A 116 -3.60 15.53 -10.09
C ALA A 116 -2.93 16.89 -9.83
N ALA A 117 -2.85 17.75 -10.85
CA ALA A 117 -2.33 19.10 -10.72
C ALA A 117 -3.21 19.95 -9.79
N ALA A 118 -4.54 19.82 -9.86
CA ALA A 118 -5.46 20.52 -8.96
C ALA A 118 -5.32 20.06 -7.50
N LEU A 119 -5.16 18.76 -7.26
CA LEU A 119 -4.91 18.21 -5.92
C LEU A 119 -3.61 18.74 -5.32
N ARG A 120 -2.52 18.81 -6.11
CA ARG A 120 -1.24 19.38 -5.66
C ARG A 120 -1.34 20.85 -5.26
N ARG A 121 -2.18 21.64 -5.96
CA ARG A 121 -2.42 23.05 -5.62
C ARG A 121 -3.26 23.24 -4.36
N ASN A 122 -4.16 22.29 -4.08
CA ASN A 122 -5.15 22.36 -3.00
C ASN A 122 -4.82 21.44 -1.81
N ALA A 123 -3.61 20.88 -1.73
CA ALA A 123 -3.18 20.08 -0.59
C ALA A 123 -2.57 21.02 0.47
N PRO A 124 -3.34 21.47 1.48
CA PRO A 124 -2.73 22.03 2.67
C PRO A 124 -1.88 20.92 3.30
N ASN A 125 -0.58 21.08 3.20
CA ASN A 125 0.37 20.09 3.64
C ASN A 125 0.59 20.25 5.14
N GLU A 126 -0.32 19.74 5.98
CA GLU A 126 -0.10 19.70 7.45
C GLU A 126 1.32 19.25 7.83
N PHE A 127 1.90 18.34 7.04
CA PHE A 127 3.25 17.78 7.24
C PHE A 127 4.30 18.24 6.22
N GLY A 128 3.98 19.16 5.32
CA GLY A 128 4.93 19.64 4.32
C GLY A 128 5.58 20.98 4.68
N PRO A 129 6.56 21.44 3.89
CA PRO A 129 7.18 22.75 4.10
C PRO A 129 6.12 23.85 4.00
N GLY A 130 6.01 24.69 5.04
CA GLY A 130 4.97 25.71 5.16
C GLY A 130 3.64 25.24 5.77
N GLY A 131 3.66 24.09 6.46
CA GLY A 131 2.45 23.43 6.97
C GLY A 131 1.55 24.36 7.77
N ILE A 132 0.30 24.43 7.33
CA ILE A 132 -0.72 25.31 7.89
C ILE A 132 -1.41 24.69 9.12
N ALA A 133 -0.71 23.98 10.00
CA ALA A 133 -1.35 23.23 11.09
C ALA A 133 -1.68 24.06 12.34
N ASP A 134 -1.54 25.39 12.27
CA ASP A 134 -1.68 26.29 13.43
C ASP A 134 -3.14 26.50 13.86
N HIS A 135 -4.12 26.32 12.96
CA HIS A 135 -5.54 26.35 13.31
C HIS A 135 -6.20 24.97 13.26
N PRO A 136 -7.16 24.68 14.17
CA PRO A 136 -7.84 23.38 14.22
C PRO A 136 -8.60 23.05 12.92
N GLU A 137 -9.07 24.06 12.18
CA GLU A 137 -9.74 23.85 10.89
C GLU A 137 -8.79 23.35 9.79
N GLN A 138 -7.50 23.60 9.95
CA GLN A 138 -6.45 23.24 9.00
C GLN A 138 -5.84 21.85 9.31
N ARG A 139 -6.28 21.20 10.40
CA ARG A 139 -5.86 19.86 10.85
C ARG A 139 -6.84 18.78 10.38
N ARG A 140 -6.95 18.59 9.06
CA ARG A 140 -7.77 17.56 8.40
C ARG A 140 -7.48 16.15 8.91
N ASN A 141 -6.21 15.77 9.17
CA ASN A 141 -5.90 14.40 9.61
C ASN A 141 -6.36 14.12 11.04
N ASP A 142 -6.32 15.14 11.92
CA ASP A 142 -6.83 15.05 13.30
C ASP A 142 -8.37 14.97 13.37
N ARG A 143 -9.05 15.24 12.25
CA ARG A 143 -10.52 15.27 12.15
C ARG A 143 -11.14 13.95 11.66
N CYS A 144 -10.33 12.90 11.47
CA CYS A 144 -10.80 11.57 11.06
C CYS A 144 -11.75 11.60 9.84
N MET A 145 -11.48 12.46 8.85
CA MET A 145 -12.33 12.66 7.67
C MET A 145 -12.27 11.50 6.64
N GLY A 146 -11.69 10.37 7.04
CA GLY A 146 -11.43 9.18 6.22
C GLY A 146 -10.06 9.20 5.55
N THR A 147 -9.63 8.03 5.08
CA THR A 147 -8.38 7.84 4.33
C THR A 147 -8.63 7.86 2.82
N THR A 148 -7.59 8.18 2.04
CA THR A 148 -7.64 8.14 0.58
C THR A 148 -7.43 6.71 0.09
N LEU A 149 -8.40 6.17 -0.65
CA LEU A 149 -8.33 4.82 -1.20
C LEU A 149 -8.02 4.82 -2.71
N PRO A 150 -7.38 3.77 -3.24
CA PRO A 150 -6.68 2.72 -2.51
C PRO A 150 -5.29 3.21 -2.06
N PHE A 151 -4.90 2.95 -0.81
CA PHE A 151 -3.50 3.08 -0.42
C PHE A 151 -2.80 1.72 -0.60
N ILE A 152 -1.74 1.75 -1.41
CA ILE A 152 -1.07 0.53 -1.85
C ILE A 152 0.05 0.15 -0.86
N GLN A 153 0.47 1.09 0.01
CA GLN A 153 1.58 0.92 0.95
C GLN A 153 1.39 1.77 2.22
N GLY A 154 0.93 1.17 3.33
CA GLY A 154 0.97 1.77 4.68
C GLY A 154 2.13 1.20 5.51
N VAL A 155 2.67 1.99 6.45
CA VAL A 155 3.74 1.56 7.38
C VAL A 155 3.19 0.98 8.70
N SER A 156 2.00 1.41 9.11
CA SER A 156 1.33 0.98 10.35
C SER A 156 0.10 0.12 10.11
N SER A 157 -0.33 -0.01 8.84
CA SER A 157 -1.71 -0.34 8.51
C SER A 157 -1.77 -1.06 7.17
N GLY A 158 -1.74 -2.38 7.25
CA GLY A 158 -1.56 -3.28 6.09
C GLY A 158 -2.61 -4.36 5.98
N ALA A 159 -3.52 -4.44 6.95
CA ALA A 159 -4.60 -5.42 6.95
C ALA A 159 -5.74 -4.92 6.05
N ARG A 160 -6.20 -5.81 5.18
CA ARG A 160 -7.36 -5.61 4.32
C ARG A 160 -8.38 -6.68 4.65
N ARG A 161 -9.59 -6.28 5.03
CA ARG A 161 -10.69 -7.23 5.17
C ARG A 161 -11.46 -7.27 3.87
N ILE A 162 -11.55 -8.45 3.28
CA ILE A 162 -12.37 -8.71 2.10
C ILE A 162 -13.63 -9.45 2.56
N VAL A 163 -14.78 -8.91 2.18
CA VAL A 163 -16.09 -9.55 2.35
C VAL A 163 -16.74 -9.65 0.98
N GLN A 164 -17.18 -10.84 0.61
CA GLN A 164 -17.88 -11.10 -0.65
C GLN A 164 -19.36 -11.39 -0.39
N SER A 165 -20.18 -10.92 -1.31
CA SER A 165 -21.57 -11.34 -1.50
C SER A 165 -21.79 -11.63 -2.98
N PRO A 166 -22.87 -12.35 -3.36
CA PRO A 166 -23.20 -12.53 -4.78
C PRO A 166 -23.22 -11.17 -5.51
N GLY A 167 -22.35 -10.99 -6.51
CA GLY A 167 -22.30 -9.80 -7.34
C GLY A 167 -21.56 -8.58 -6.77
N SER A 168 -20.97 -8.64 -5.57
CA SER A 168 -20.14 -7.54 -5.04
C SER A 168 -19.02 -7.99 -4.08
N VAL A 169 -17.96 -7.19 -4.04
CA VAL A 169 -16.82 -7.35 -3.12
C VAL A 169 -16.62 -6.06 -2.35
N ALA A 170 -16.57 -6.13 -1.03
CA ALA A 170 -16.18 -5.01 -0.17
C ALA A 170 -14.76 -5.23 0.34
N ILE A 171 -13.91 -4.21 0.19
CA ILE A 171 -12.54 -4.18 0.71
C ILE A 171 -12.45 -3.07 1.74
N PHE A 172 -12.31 -3.43 3.02
CA PHE A 172 -11.95 -2.49 4.07
C PHE A 172 -10.43 -2.44 4.19
N MET A 173 -9.87 -1.24 4.12
CA MET A 173 -8.45 -0.99 4.28
C MET A 173 -8.27 -0.17 5.55
N GLU A 174 -7.56 -0.74 6.52
CA GLU A 174 -7.25 -0.10 7.78
C GLU A 174 -6.07 0.85 7.61
N ASP A 175 -6.17 2.07 8.15
CA ASP A 175 -5.14 3.11 8.08
C ASP A 175 -4.97 3.81 9.44
N GLY A 176 -4.63 3.04 10.46
CA GLY A 176 -4.06 3.45 11.73
C GLY A 176 -4.73 4.69 12.31
N HIS A 177 -3.93 5.75 12.43
CA HIS A 177 -4.31 7.00 13.09
C HIS A 177 -5.36 7.82 12.32
N VAL A 178 -5.58 7.57 11.02
CA VAL A 178 -6.51 8.36 10.18
C VAL A 178 -7.85 7.66 9.94
N GLY A 179 -8.03 6.45 10.49
CA GLY A 179 -9.26 5.67 10.34
C GLY A 179 -9.31 4.94 8.98
N GLY A 180 -9.72 3.67 9.02
CA GLY A 180 -9.85 2.87 7.80
C GLY A 180 -11.08 3.26 6.96
N ALA A 181 -11.07 2.88 5.68
CA ALA A 181 -12.20 3.09 4.78
C ALA A 181 -12.52 1.82 3.99
N TYR A 182 -13.77 1.69 3.54
CA TYR A 182 -14.22 0.58 2.70
C TYR A 182 -14.50 1.05 1.27
N ARG A 183 -14.14 0.20 0.30
CA ARG A 183 -14.55 0.32 -1.10
C ARG A 183 -15.44 -0.86 -1.45
N VAL A 184 -16.66 -0.59 -1.91
CA VAL A 184 -17.57 -1.62 -2.46
C VAL A 184 -17.42 -1.64 -3.98
N ILE A 185 -17.13 -2.82 -4.52
CA ILE A 185 -16.89 -3.07 -5.94
C ILE A 185 -17.98 -4.01 -6.44
N PRO A 186 -18.92 -3.53 -7.28
CA PRO A 186 -19.82 -4.41 -8.01
C PRO A 186 -19.02 -5.27 -8.99
N VAL A 187 -19.20 -6.59 -8.96
CA VAL A 187 -18.54 -7.55 -9.88
C VAL A 187 -19.52 -8.19 -10.86
N GLY A 188 -20.81 -7.83 -10.78
CA GLY A 188 -21.85 -8.25 -11.73
C GLY A 188 -22.04 -7.28 -12.90
N LYS A 189 -23.06 -7.55 -13.72
CA LYS A 189 -23.47 -6.70 -14.87
C LYS A 189 -24.28 -5.46 -14.46
N GLN A 190 -24.08 -4.95 -13.25
CA GLN A 190 -24.83 -3.79 -12.79
C GLN A 190 -24.35 -2.53 -13.54
N PRO A 191 -25.27 -1.63 -13.92
CA PRO A 191 -24.89 -0.39 -14.57
C PRO A 191 -24.02 0.45 -13.62
N HIS A 192 -23.08 1.21 -14.19
CA HIS A 192 -22.38 2.25 -13.46
C HIS A 192 -23.38 3.28 -12.92
N LEU A 193 -23.00 3.96 -11.82
CA LEU A 193 -23.80 5.07 -11.31
C LEU A 193 -23.99 6.15 -12.40
N PRO A 194 -25.16 6.81 -12.43
CA PRO A 194 -25.37 8.00 -13.25
C PRO A 194 -24.25 9.01 -13.07
N SER A 195 -23.89 9.72 -14.14
CA SER A 195 -22.74 10.64 -14.16
C SER A 195 -22.88 11.82 -13.17
N GLU A 196 -24.11 12.10 -12.74
CA GLU A 196 -24.49 13.14 -11.80
C GLU A 196 -24.23 12.72 -10.34
N LEU A 197 -24.11 11.42 -10.07
CA LEU A 197 -23.86 10.88 -8.73
C LEU A 197 -22.35 10.68 -8.51
N ARG A 198 -21.78 11.51 -7.64
CA ARG A 198 -20.39 11.37 -7.19
C ARG A 198 -20.31 10.54 -5.91
N GLN A 199 -19.44 9.53 -5.90
CA GLN A 199 -19.08 8.81 -4.69
C GLN A 199 -18.08 9.65 -3.87
N TYR A 200 -18.19 9.58 -2.54
CA TYR A 200 -17.37 10.37 -1.60
C TYR A 200 -15.97 9.77 -1.35
N LEU A 201 -15.61 8.66 -2.01
CA LEU A 201 -14.30 7.99 -1.92
C LEU A 201 -13.85 7.47 -3.28
#